data_AF-A0AA90SSW0-F1
#
_entry.id   AF-A0AA90SSW0-F1
#
_cell.length_a   1.000
_cell.length_b   1.000
_cell.length_c   1.000
_cell.angle_alpha   90.00
_cell.angle_beta   90.00
_cell.angle_gamma   90.00
#
_symmetry.space_group_name_H-M   'P 1'
#
loop_
_entity.id
_entity.type
_entity.pdbx_description
1 polymer ?
#
loop_
_entity_poly.entity_id
_entity_poly.type
_entity_poly.pdbx_seq_one_letter_code
_entity_poly.pdbx_strand_id
1 'polypeptide(L)'
;MKHLLSGILLLFALNTYVFADTVSFELNISGADIAISKSLQLSDVGEGKTDINFSFEASTGKKYTFDLNYKSLLLIPPLQAKLKVFLKDGEGNVLGSLFFTNNDVHHLKRIGVFGFVVDVLGKPVDIEFSFQKNNKGNLDVSSLGDERFIQDVRVEEWNFGMLYSGILPETGEGVRSQTNLLVDHPYSINYALTNIGEGLVQFQHTLYQLTDGNEHLLEKIYFQANSLAILRGIMYGARYVHENNVVFDMVFHPTKEHYL
;
A
#
# COMPACT_ATOMS: atom_id res chain seq x y z
N MET A 1 -51.63 44.88 27.14
CA MET A 1 -51.78 43.44 27.43
C MET A 1 -50.68 42.72 26.67
N LYS A 2 -49.63 42.24 27.35
CA LYS A 2 -49.52 40.85 27.88
C LYS A 2 -49.42 39.87 26.69
N HIS A 3 -48.45 39.00 26.47
CA HIS A 3 -47.24 38.46 27.11
C HIS A 3 -46.54 37.66 25.96
N LEU A 4 -45.22 37.73 25.78
CA LEU A 4 -44.23 36.78 26.30
C LEU A 4 -44.35 35.36 25.73
N LEU A 5 -43.35 34.93 24.92
CA LEU A 5 -42.74 33.59 24.81
C LEU A 5 -41.92 33.57 23.49
N SER A 6 -40.68 34.04 23.47
CA SER A 6 -39.49 33.34 24.00
C SER A 6 -39.32 31.96 23.37
N GLY A 7 -38.89 31.93 22.11
CA GLY A 7 -38.38 30.73 21.43
C GLY A 7 -36.99 31.02 20.87
N ILE A 8 -36.01 31.22 21.75
CA ILE A 8 -34.60 31.20 21.36
C ILE A 8 -34.30 29.75 21.00
N LEU A 9 -34.36 29.42 19.70
CA LEU A 9 -33.73 28.22 19.19
C LEU A 9 -32.21 28.49 19.24
N LEU A 10 -31.63 28.20 20.39
CA LEU A 10 -30.20 27.99 20.50
C LEU A 10 -29.91 26.69 19.73
N LEU A 11 -29.69 26.82 18.42
CA LEU A 11 -28.96 25.78 17.69
C LEU A 11 -27.55 25.79 18.30
N PHE A 12 -27.38 24.94 19.30
CA PHE A 12 -26.08 24.43 19.66
C PHE A 12 -25.48 23.87 18.38
N ALA A 13 -24.59 24.66 17.75
CA ALA A 13 -23.52 24.09 16.98
C ALA A 13 -22.77 23.20 17.98
N LEU A 14 -23.20 21.93 18.05
CA LEU A 14 -22.36 20.86 18.54
C LEU A 14 -21.16 20.89 17.60
N ASN A 15 -20.16 21.69 17.95
CA ASN A 15 -18.79 21.45 17.58
C ASN A 15 -18.52 20.05 18.11
N THR A 16 -18.83 19.05 17.30
CA THR A 16 -18.24 17.74 17.42
C THR A 16 -16.76 18.00 17.22
N TYR A 17 -16.05 18.13 18.35
CA TYR A 17 -14.61 18.03 18.34
C TYR A 17 -14.34 16.62 17.83
N VAL A 18 -14.11 16.50 16.52
CA VAL A 18 -13.51 15.32 15.95
C VAL A 18 -12.10 15.30 16.53
N PHE A 19 -11.91 14.53 17.60
CA PHE A 19 -10.58 14.29 18.12
C PHE A 19 -9.83 13.55 17.01
N ALA A 20 -8.76 14.16 16.50
CA ALA A 20 -7.89 13.50 15.55
C ALA A 20 -7.42 12.17 16.16
N ASP A 21 -7.69 11.07 15.48
CA ASP A 21 -7.34 9.73 15.95
C ASP A 21 -5.82 9.58 16.16
N THR A 22 -5.41 9.14 17.34
CA THR A 22 -4.00 9.02 17.76
C THR A 22 -3.43 7.61 17.61
N VAL A 23 -3.97 6.83 16.66
CA VAL A 23 -3.51 5.44 16.46
C VAL A 23 -2.05 5.44 16.07
N SER A 24 -1.21 4.81 16.90
CA SER A 24 0.23 4.71 16.66
C SER A 24 0.55 3.59 15.66
N PHE A 25 1.63 3.76 14.92
CA PHE A 25 2.19 2.76 14.03
C PHE A 25 3.71 2.88 13.96
N GLU A 26 4.36 1.77 13.68
CA GLU A 26 5.81 1.72 13.45
C GLU A 26 6.09 1.79 11.95
N LEU A 27 7.01 2.68 11.56
CA LEU A 27 7.64 2.72 10.25
C LEU A 27 9.04 2.13 10.38
N ASN A 28 9.31 1.04 9.66
CA ASN A 28 10.63 0.46 9.51
C ASN A 28 11.11 0.63 8.07
N ILE A 29 12.30 1.19 7.88
CA ILE A 29 12.99 1.21 6.59
C ILE A 29 14.26 0.40 6.76
N SER A 30 14.36 -0.73 6.06
CA SER A 30 15.44 -1.70 6.26
C SER A 30 16.02 -2.18 4.94
N GLY A 31 17.33 -2.34 4.90
CA GLY A 31 18.08 -2.87 3.76
C GLY A 31 19.47 -3.25 4.24
N ALA A 32 20.35 -3.68 3.32
CA ALA A 32 21.70 -4.13 3.71
C ALA A 32 22.48 -3.08 4.53
N ASP A 33 22.35 -1.81 4.18
CA ASP A 33 23.12 -0.71 4.75
C ASP A 33 22.21 0.33 5.48
N ILE A 34 20.91 0.06 5.57
CA ILE A 34 19.87 0.97 6.10
C ILE A 34 19.11 0.25 7.23
N ALA A 35 18.96 0.91 8.38
CA ALA A 35 18.16 0.42 9.49
C ALA A 35 17.53 1.60 10.24
N ILE A 36 16.33 2.01 9.81
CA ILE A 36 15.57 3.10 10.41
C ILE A 36 14.29 2.53 11.01
N SER A 37 13.98 2.94 12.24
CA SER A 37 12.71 2.61 12.90
C SER A 37 12.15 3.89 13.54
N LYS A 38 10.88 4.17 13.32
CA LYS A 38 10.17 5.35 13.86
C LYS A 38 8.77 4.96 14.30
N SER A 39 8.42 5.38 15.52
CA SER A 39 7.04 5.35 16.00
C SER A 39 6.34 6.65 15.59
N LEU A 40 5.19 6.51 14.92
CA LEU A 40 4.40 7.61 14.35
C LEU A 40 2.94 7.47 14.76
N GLN A 41 2.13 8.52 14.57
CA GLN A 41 0.69 8.47 14.83
C GLN A 41 -0.11 8.83 13.58
N LEU A 42 -1.32 8.29 13.42
CA LEU A 42 -2.22 8.70 12.33
C LEU A 42 -2.59 10.19 12.40
N SER A 43 -2.56 10.82 13.57
CA SER A 43 -2.68 12.27 13.68
C SER A 43 -1.50 13.03 13.03
N ASP A 44 -0.34 12.38 12.85
CA ASP A 44 0.75 12.92 12.04
C ASP A 44 0.48 12.80 10.53
N VAL A 45 -0.54 12.02 10.14
CA VAL A 45 -0.96 11.83 8.76
C VAL A 45 -2.50 11.76 8.63
N GLY A 46 -3.16 12.91 8.59
CA GLY A 46 -4.63 12.98 8.63
C GLY A 46 -5.16 14.39 8.86
N GLU A 47 -6.31 14.51 9.53
CA GLU A 47 -7.13 15.74 9.72
C GLU A 47 -6.48 16.86 10.58
N GLY A 48 -5.16 17.06 10.49
CA GLY A 48 -4.42 18.15 11.13
C GLY A 48 -2.99 18.32 10.62
N LYS A 49 -2.37 17.25 10.09
CA LYS A 49 -1.09 17.25 9.36
C LYS A 49 -1.20 16.34 8.16
N THR A 50 -0.82 16.82 6.99
CA THR A 50 -0.99 16.08 5.74
C THR A 50 0.25 15.33 5.31
N ASP A 51 1.37 15.48 6.02
CA ASP A 51 2.68 15.06 5.55
C ASP A 51 3.65 14.72 6.68
N ILE A 52 4.44 13.67 6.44
CA ILE A 52 5.63 13.31 7.19
C ILE A 52 6.79 13.30 6.19
N ASN A 53 7.82 14.08 6.49
CA ASN A 53 9.07 14.09 5.75
C ASN A 53 10.24 13.98 6.72
N PHE A 54 11.21 13.13 6.39
CA PHE A 54 12.51 13.17 7.05
C PHE A 54 13.61 12.63 6.14
N SER A 55 14.81 13.18 6.28
CA SER A 55 16.02 12.63 5.67
C SER A 55 16.73 11.66 6.62
N PHE A 56 17.42 10.70 6.06
CA PHE A 56 18.27 9.76 6.78
C PHE A 56 19.48 9.37 5.94
N GLU A 57 20.48 8.77 6.58
CA GLU A 57 21.74 8.37 5.94
C GLU A 57 21.96 6.88 6.17
N ALA A 58 22.34 6.16 5.11
CA ALA A 58 22.80 4.78 5.22
C ALA A 58 24.19 4.73 5.89
N SER A 59 24.57 3.56 6.39
CA SER A 59 25.92 3.35 6.95
C SER A 59 27.07 3.62 5.97
N THR A 60 26.79 3.62 4.66
CA THR A 60 27.73 3.98 3.59
C THR A 60 27.89 5.50 3.39
N GLY A 61 27.12 6.33 4.09
CA GLY A 61 27.08 7.78 3.92
C GLY A 61 26.11 8.28 2.84
N LYS A 62 25.42 7.36 2.14
CA LYS A 62 24.43 7.74 1.13
C LYS A 62 23.18 8.30 1.80
N LYS A 63 22.70 9.45 1.31
CA LYS A 63 21.54 10.17 1.85
C LYS A 63 20.27 9.78 1.14
N TYR A 64 19.18 9.76 1.90
CA TYR A 64 17.85 9.44 1.45
C TYR A 64 16.82 10.37 2.11
N THR A 65 15.66 10.49 1.47
CA THR A 65 14.50 11.17 2.02
C THR A 65 13.29 10.27 1.95
N PHE A 66 12.54 10.21 3.05
CA PHE A 66 11.25 9.56 3.11
C PHE A 66 10.16 10.62 3.13
N ASP A 67 9.18 10.45 2.25
CA ASP A 67 7.99 11.29 2.16
C ASP A 67 6.74 10.44 2.30
N LEU A 68 5.82 10.87 3.14
CA LEU A 68 4.50 10.30 3.24
C LEU A 68 3.48 11.44 3.28
N ASN A 69 2.51 11.41 2.38
CA ASN A 69 1.49 12.44 2.25
C ASN A 69 0.09 11.82 2.22
N TYR A 70 -0.80 12.32 3.05
CA TYR A 70 -2.23 11.97 3.04
C TYR A 70 -3.06 13.14 2.54
N LYS A 71 -3.94 12.85 1.59
CA LYS A 71 -4.90 13.81 1.06
C LYS A 71 -6.30 13.20 1.04
N SER A 72 -7.20 13.76 1.85
CA SER A 72 -8.63 13.52 1.71
C SER A 72 -9.12 14.13 0.39
N LEU A 73 -9.93 13.38 -0.37
CA LEU A 73 -10.52 13.82 -1.63
C LEU A 73 -12.01 14.06 -1.43
N LEU A 74 -12.53 15.15 -1.99
CA LEU A 74 -13.95 15.47 -1.93
C LEU A 74 -14.78 14.41 -2.68
N LEU A 75 -15.49 13.57 -1.92
CA LEU A 75 -16.75 12.86 -2.23
C LEU A 75 -17.02 12.39 -3.67
N ILE A 76 -16.02 11.87 -4.39
CA ILE A 76 -16.25 11.08 -5.61
C ILE A 76 -15.92 9.62 -5.29
N PRO A 77 -16.91 8.78 -4.90
CA PRO A 77 -16.70 7.34 -4.81
C PRO A 77 -16.17 6.78 -6.13
N PRO A 78 -15.17 5.87 -6.14
CA PRO A 78 -14.47 5.27 -5.00
C PRO A 78 -13.20 6.03 -4.54
N LEU A 79 -12.91 7.21 -5.06
CA LEU A 79 -11.67 7.93 -4.76
C LEU A 79 -11.86 8.93 -3.62
N GLN A 80 -12.00 8.42 -2.39
CA GLN A 80 -12.29 9.25 -1.20
C GLN A 80 -11.04 9.79 -0.48
N ALA A 81 -9.89 9.11 -0.59
CA ALA A 81 -8.63 9.56 -0.02
C ALA A 81 -7.44 8.94 -0.76
N LYS A 82 -6.27 9.60 -0.68
CA LYS A 82 -5.00 9.10 -1.21
C LYS A 82 -3.90 9.22 -0.16
N LEU A 83 -3.29 8.10 0.21
CA LEU A 83 -1.99 8.05 0.87
C LEU A 83 -0.92 7.88 -0.22
N LYS A 84 0.13 8.68 -0.18
CA LYS A 84 1.27 8.57 -1.08
C LYS A 84 2.53 8.42 -0.23
N VAL A 85 3.37 7.47 -0.57
CA VAL A 85 4.65 7.22 0.08
C VAL A 85 5.73 7.24 -0.98
N PHE A 86 6.85 7.89 -0.70
CA PHE A 86 8.02 7.90 -1.58
C PHE A 86 9.29 7.67 -0.77
N LEU A 87 10.18 6.86 -1.32
CA LEU A 87 11.59 6.85 -0.97
C LEU A 87 12.36 7.59 -2.06
N LYS A 88 13.22 8.53 -1.67
CA LYS A 88 14.04 9.33 -2.58
C LYS A 88 15.51 9.27 -2.22
N ASP A 89 16.37 9.48 -3.21
CA ASP A 89 17.80 9.71 -2.97
C ASP A 89 18.09 11.14 -2.47
N GLY A 90 19.37 11.45 -2.25
CA GLY A 90 19.82 12.77 -1.79
C GLY A 90 19.67 13.89 -2.82
N GLU A 91 19.38 13.57 -4.08
CA GLU A 91 19.11 14.54 -5.16
C GLU A 91 17.61 14.79 -5.35
N GLY A 92 16.77 13.98 -4.71
CA GLY A 92 15.31 14.08 -4.76
C GLY A 92 14.67 13.17 -5.81
N ASN A 93 15.45 12.30 -6.48
CA ASN A 93 14.92 11.33 -7.42
C ASN A 93 14.12 10.27 -6.67
N VAL A 94 12.93 9.92 -7.16
CA VAL A 94 12.09 8.88 -6.57
C VAL A 94 12.70 7.52 -6.90
N LEU A 95 13.05 6.76 -5.86
CA LEU A 95 13.55 5.40 -5.98
C LEU A 95 12.38 4.41 -6.01
N GLY A 96 11.37 4.61 -5.15
CA GLY A 96 10.17 3.77 -5.09
C GLY A 96 8.97 4.52 -4.54
N SER A 97 7.76 4.06 -4.87
CA SER A 97 6.53 4.73 -4.46
C SER A 97 5.40 3.76 -4.14
N LEU A 98 4.58 4.11 -3.16
CA LEU A 98 3.37 3.37 -2.82
C LEU A 98 2.20 4.33 -2.68
N PHE A 99 1.10 4.00 -3.33
CA PHE A 99 -0.14 4.75 -3.32
C PHE A 99 -1.26 3.88 -2.76
N PHE A 100 -1.97 4.35 -1.76
CA PHE A 100 -3.27 3.78 -1.40
C PHE A 100 -4.37 4.68 -1.92
N THR A 101 -5.29 4.10 -2.69
CA THR A 101 -6.53 4.75 -3.09
C THR A 101 -7.68 4.13 -2.31
N ASN A 102 -8.74 4.90 -2.04
CA ASN A 102 -9.97 4.38 -1.43
C ASN A 102 -9.82 3.82 0.01
N ASN A 103 -8.80 4.24 0.74
CA ASN A 103 -8.61 3.87 2.14
C ASN A 103 -8.65 5.15 2.97
N ASP A 104 -9.83 5.46 3.51
CA ASP A 104 -9.95 6.37 4.64
C ASP A 104 -8.91 5.97 5.71
N VAL A 105 -8.42 6.94 6.51
CA VAL A 105 -7.54 6.69 7.67
C VAL A 105 -8.09 5.54 8.53
N HIS A 106 -9.42 5.41 8.62
CA HIS A 106 -10.08 4.28 9.29
C HIS A 106 -9.77 2.90 8.70
N HIS A 107 -9.55 2.78 7.39
CA HIS A 107 -9.13 1.53 6.75
C HIS A 107 -7.69 1.20 7.08
N LEU A 108 -6.77 2.17 7.05
CA LEU A 108 -5.35 1.98 7.39
C LEU A 108 -5.17 1.40 8.80
N LYS A 109 -6.00 1.84 9.77
CA LYS A 109 -6.02 1.28 11.15
C LYS A 109 -6.30 -0.21 11.23
N ARG A 110 -7.04 -0.75 10.26
CA ARG A 110 -7.44 -2.17 10.24
C ARG A 110 -6.40 -3.04 9.56
N ILE A 111 -5.47 -2.44 8.80
CA ILE A 111 -4.37 -3.15 8.15
C ILE A 111 -3.31 -3.40 9.22
N GLY A 112 -2.94 -4.66 9.45
CA GLY A 112 -1.95 -5.00 10.47
C GLY A 112 -0.55 -4.54 10.06
N VAL A 113 -0.10 -5.02 8.90
CA VAL A 113 1.20 -4.72 8.30
C VAL A 113 1.01 -4.52 6.80
N PHE A 114 1.68 -3.52 6.23
CA PHE A 114 1.80 -3.33 4.79
C PHE A 114 3.11 -2.61 4.46
N GLY A 115 3.53 -2.69 3.21
CA GLY A 115 4.76 -2.03 2.80
C GLY A 115 5.07 -2.22 1.33
N PHE A 116 6.23 -1.72 0.96
CA PHE A 116 6.82 -1.98 -0.34
C PHE A 116 8.33 -2.16 -0.21
N VAL A 117 8.88 -3.02 -1.06
CA VAL A 117 10.30 -3.24 -1.24
C VAL A 117 10.69 -2.67 -2.59
N VAL A 118 11.78 -1.93 -2.63
CA VAL A 118 12.33 -1.35 -3.86
C VAL A 118 13.80 -1.72 -3.99
N ASP A 119 14.23 -1.99 -5.20
CA ASP A 119 15.65 -2.15 -5.51
C ASP A 119 16.38 -0.80 -5.53
N VAL A 120 17.38 -0.66 -4.66
CA VAL A 120 18.27 0.49 -4.61
C VAL A 120 19.69 0.01 -4.90
N LEU A 121 20.12 0.16 -6.16
CA LEU A 121 21.45 -0.24 -6.64
C LEU A 121 21.73 -1.76 -6.49
N GLY A 122 20.78 -2.60 -6.87
CA GLY A 122 20.89 -4.07 -6.78
C GLY A 122 20.69 -4.62 -5.37
N LYS A 123 20.19 -3.81 -4.44
CA LYS A 123 19.91 -4.19 -3.05
C LYS A 123 18.49 -3.83 -2.66
N PRO A 124 17.69 -4.78 -2.14
CA PRO A 124 16.34 -4.49 -1.69
C PRO A 124 16.34 -3.60 -0.45
N VAL A 125 15.45 -2.61 -0.45
CA VAL A 125 15.11 -1.78 0.70
C VAL A 125 13.61 -1.92 0.95
N ASP A 126 13.25 -2.42 2.13
CA ASP A 126 11.88 -2.64 2.59
C ASP A 126 11.42 -1.46 3.44
N ILE A 127 10.25 -0.90 3.08
CA ILE A 127 9.53 0.14 3.79
C ILE A 127 8.26 -0.48 4.37
N GLU A 128 8.30 -0.85 5.64
CA GLU A 128 7.23 -1.53 6.36
C GLU A 128 6.49 -0.56 7.29
N PHE A 129 5.15 -0.60 7.25
CA PHE A 129 4.25 0.03 8.19
C PHE A 129 3.56 -1.02 9.05
N SER A 130 3.52 -0.82 10.36
CA SER A 130 2.86 -1.74 11.30
C SER A 130 1.98 -1.01 12.30
N PHE A 131 0.66 -1.19 12.19
CA PHE A 131 -0.33 -0.59 13.10
C PHE A 131 -0.67 -1.53 14.26
N GLN A 132 -0.65 -2.84 14.02
CA GLN A 132 -1.05 -3.87 15.00
C GLN A 132 -0.26 -5.16 14.77
N LYS A 133 1.05 -5.14 15.10
CA LYS A 133 1.98 -6.26 14.83
C LYS A 133 1.59 -7.60 15.49
N ASN A 134 0.75 -7.56 16.53
CA ASN A 134 0.27 -8.74 17.28
C ASN A 134 -1.16 -9.17 16.89
N ASN A 135 -1.70 -8.63 15.80
CA ASN A 135 -3.05 -8.96 15.37
C ASN A 135 -3.13 -10.42 14.93
N LYS A 136 -4.19 -11.12 15.33
CA LYS A 136 -4.48 -12.50 14.92
C LYS A 136 -5.73 -12.53 14.08
N GLY A 137 -5.85 -13.52 13.23
CA GLY A 137 -6.98 -13.70 12.34
C GLY A 137 -7.49 -15.13 12.31
N ASN A 138 -8.37 -15.36 11.35
CA ASN A 138 -8.88 -16.67 10.99
C ASN A 138 -8.89 -16.87 9.47
N LEU A 139 -8.08 -16.07 8.77
CA LEU A 139 -7.97 -16.14 7.32
C LEU A 139 -6.98 -17.23 6.93
N ASP A 140 -7.35 -18.01 5.92
CA ASP A 140 -6.53 -19.07 5.36
C ASP A 140 -6.69 -19.09 3.84
N VAL A 141 -5.61 -19.26 3.07
CA VAL A 141 -5.70 -19.25 1.60
C VAL A 141 -6.57 -20.35 1.02
N SER A 142 -6.78 -21.47 1.72
CA SER A 142 -7.69 -22.53 1.29
C SER A 142 -9.14 -22.03 1.21
N SER A 143 -9.50 -21.05 2.05
CA SER A 143 -10.82 -20.40 2.03
C SER A 143 -10.99 -19.36 0.90
N LEU A 144 -9.93 -19.08 0.13
CA LEU A 144 -9.91 -18.05 -0.91
C LEU A 144 -10.07 -18.61 -2.34
N GLY A 145 -10.50 -19.87 -2.48
CA GLY A 145 -10.60 -20.55 -3.77
C GLY A 145 -11.54 -19.89 -4.78
N ASP A 146 -12.51 -19.10 -4.32
CA ASP A 146 -13.45 -18.37 -5.18
C ASP A 146 -13.15 -16.87 -5.24
N GLU A 147 -12.12 -16.38 -4.54
CA GLU A 147 -11.79 -14.96 -4.54
C GLU A 147 -11.13 -14.53 -5.84
N ARG A 148 -11.64 -13.44 -6.42
CA ARG A 148 -11.14 -12.86 -7.65
C ARG A 148 -10.32 -11.61 -7.37
N PHE A 149 -9.16 -11.55 -8.00
CA PHE A 149 -8.24 -10.44 -7.89
C PHE A 149 -8.13 -9.75 -9.24
N ILE A 150 -8.30 -8.43 -9.26
CA ILE A 150 -8.04 -7.62 -10.44
C ILE A 150 -6.72 -6.89 -10.27
N GLN A 151 -5.94 -6.94 -11.34
CA GLN A 151 -4.59 -6.45 -11.40
C GLN A 151 -4.46 -5.69 -12.70
N ASP A 152 -3.99 -4.45 -12.60
CA ASP A 152 -3.75 -3.58 -13.74
C ASP A 152 -2.27 -3.20 -13.75
N VAL A 153 -1.63 -3.43 -14.89
CA VAL A 153 -0.26 -3.05 -15.14
C VAL A 153 -0.22 -2.28 -16.45
N ARG A 154 0.34 -1.09 -16.40
CA ARG A 154 0.53 -0.25 -17.57
C ARG A 154 1.99 0.15 -17.71
N VAL A 155 2.52 0.00 -18.93
CA VAL A 155 3.84 0.46 -19.31
C VAL A 155 3.68 1.37 -20.53
N GLU A 156 3.78 2.68 -20.30
CA GLU A 156 3.42 3.69 -21.30
C GLU A 156 4.34 3.65 -22.52
N GLU A 157 5.64 3.46 -22.29
CA GLU A 157 6.68 3.47 -23.33
C GLU A 157 6.49 2.35 -24.37
N TRP A 158 5.85 1.26 -23.97
CA TRP A 158 5.60 0.10 -24.83
C TRP A 158 4.15 0.00 -25.30
N ASN A 159 3.32 0.99 -24.96
CA ASN A 159 1.87 0.93 -25.16
C ASN A 159 1.28 -0.40 -24.64
N PHE A 160 1.83 -0.90 -23.53
CA PHE A 160 1.44 -2.16 -22.93
C PHE A 160 0.45 -1.91 -21.80
N GLY A 161 -0.62 -2.70 -21.77
CA GLY A 161 -1.60 -2.75 -20.69
C GLY A 161 -2.01 -4.18 -20.43
N MET A 162 -1.99 -4.59 -19.17
CA MET A 162 -2.48 -5.89 -18.72
C MET A 162 -3.51 -5.68 -17.62
N LEU A 163 -4.75 -6.05 -17.92
CA LEU A 163 -5.80 -6.20 -16.92
C LEU A 163 -6.05 -7.70 -16.71
N TYR A 164 -5.56 -8.24 -15.60
CA TYR A 164 -5.79 -9.62 -15.21
C TYR A 164 -6.85 -9.69 -14.12
N SER A 165 -7.94 -10.42 -14.37
CA SER A 165 -8.98 -10.73 -13.39
C SER A 165 -9.10 -12.24 -13.26
N GLY A 166 -8.77 -12.79 -12.09
CA GLY A 166 -8.72 -14.23 -11.93
C GLY A 166 -8.67 -14.72 -10.49
N ILE A 167 -8.90 -16.03 -10.37
CA ILE A 167 -8.63 -16.79 -9.15
C ILE A 167 -7.16 -17.24 -9.24
N LEU A 168 -6.38 -16.95 -8.21
CA LEU A 168 -4.98 -17.41 -8.16
C LEU A 168 -4.92 -18.93 -7.98
N PRO A 169 -4.15 -19.65 -8.81
CA PRO A 169 -4.06 -21.11 -8.71
C PRO A 169 -3.28 -21.51 -7.46
N GLU A 170 -3.63 -22.67 -6.90
CA GLU A 170 -2.86 -23.30 -5.82
C GLU A 170 -1.55 -23.83 -6.39
N THR A 171 -0.44 -23.41 -5.81
CA THR A 171 0.91 -23.87 -6.21
C THR A 171 1.58 -24.69 -5.11
N GLY A 172 1.02 -24.67 -3.90
CA GLY A 172 1.48 -25.45 -2.76
C GLY A 172 0.57 -25.26 -1.54
N GLU A 173 0.87 -25.99 -0.47
CA GLU A 173 0.17 -25.84 0.80
C GLU A 173 0.33 -24.41 1.32
N GLY A 174 -0.79 -23.75 1.62
CA GLY A 174 -0.77 -22.39 2.13
C GLY A 174 -0.34 -21.32 1.11
N VAL A 175 -0.26 -21.66 -0.20
CA VAL A 175 0.17 -20.73 -1.25
C VAL A 175 -0.73 -20.78 -2.48
N ARG A 176 -1.19 -19.59 -2.91
CA ARG A 176 -1.76 -19.38 -4.24
C ARG A 176 -0.94 -18.34 -4.98
N SER A 177 -0.51 -18.62 -6.22
CA SER A 177 0.37 -17.68 -6.94
C SER A 177 0.28 -17.82 -8.45
N GLN A 178 0.50 -16.72 -9.17
CA GLN A 178 0.61 -16.67 -10.62
C GLN A 178 1.71 -15.71 -11.03
N THR A 179 2.62 -16.15 -11.91
CA THR A 179 3.59 -15.28 -12.59
C THR A 179 3.16 -15.05 -14.03
N ASN A 180 3.19 -13.80 -14.48
CA ASN A 180 2.91 -13.40 -15.85
C ASN A 180 4.16 -12.75 -16.45
N LEU A 181 4.60 -13.25 -17.59
CA LEU A 181 5.69 -12.63 -18.35
C LEU A 181 5.13 -11.46 -19.17
N LEU A 182 5.84 -10.34 -19.18
CA LEU A 182 5.57 -9.25 -20.11
C LEU A 182 6.13 -9.67 -21.48
N VAL A 183 5.24 -10.03 -22.40
CA VAL A 183 5.58 -10.59 -23.73
C VAL A 183 6.66 -9.75 -24.42
N ASP A 184 7.69 -10.41 -24.94
CA ASP A 184 8.84 -9.79 -25.62
C ASP A 184 9.67 -8.80 -24.76
N HIS A 185 9.51 -8.85 -23.44
CA HIS A 185 10.24 -8.00 -22.50
C HIS A 185 10.88 -8.80 -21.36
N PRO A 186 12.02 -8.34 -20.80
CA PRO A 186 12.72 -9.04 -19.73
C PRO A 186 12.06 -8.83 -18.37
N TYR A 187 10.74 -8.61 -18.31
CA TYR A 187 10.06 -8.29 -17.05
C TYR A 187 8.96 -9.31 -16.79
N SER A 188 8.79 -9.64 -15.52
CA SER A 188 7.73 -10.54 -15.06
C SER A 188 7.05 -9.96 -13.85
N ILE A 189 5.81 -10.37 -13.66
CA ILE A 189 4.98 -9.90 -12.55
C ILE A 189 4.40 -11.11 -11.85
N ASN A 190 4.72 -11.24 -10.56
CA ASN A 190 4.21 -12.30 -9.71
C ASN A 190 3.18 -11.75 -8.72
N TYR A 191 2.14 -12.54 -8.56
CA TYR A 191 1.11 -12.34 -7.55
C TYR A 191 1.12 -13.54 -6.64
N ALA A 192 1.07 -13.31 -5.34
CA ALA A 192 1.05 -14.39 -4.36
C ALA A 192 0.15 -14.05 -3.17
N LEU A 193 -0.55 -15.08 -2.69
CA LEU A 193 -1.17 -15.13 -1.38
C LEU A 193 -0.49 -16.26 -0.61
N THR A 194 0.03 -15.95 0.56
CA THR A 194 0.72 -16.90 1.42
C THR A 194 0.18 -16.84 2.83
N ASN A 195 -0.14 -17.99 3.41
CA ASN A 195 -0.37 -18.10 4.85
C ASN A 195 0.93 -17.73 5.60
N ILE A 196 0.87 -16.77 6.52
CA ILE A 196 2.04 -16.33 7.31
C ILE A 196 1.92 -16.67 8.80
N GLY A 197 0.96 -17.54 9.15
CA GLY A 197 0.69 -17.96 10.54
C GLY A 197 -0.37 -17.11 11.25
N GLU A 198 -0.80 -17.56 12.44
CA GLU A 198 -1.77 -16.84 13.31
C GLU A 198 -3.08 -16.42 12.62
N GLY A 199 -3.50 -17.18 11.59
CA GLY A 199 -4.69 -16.89 10.78
C GLY A 199 -4.57 -15.62 9.92
N LEU A 200 -3.35 -15.32 9.47
CA LEU A 200 -3.04 -14.21 8.60
C LEU A 200 -2.63 -14.71 7.20
N VAL A 201 -3.08 -14.00 6.18
CA VAL A 201 -2.64 -14.16 4.79
C VAL A 201 -1.93 -12.90 4.35
N GLN A 202 -0.78 -13.05 3.73
CA GLN A 202 -0.07 -11.96 3.08
C GLN A 202 -0.31 -11.99 1.58
N PHE A 203 -0.79 -10.87 1.05
CA PHE A 203 -0.78 -10.63 -0.38
C PHE A 203 0.53 -9.97 -0.81
N GLN A 204 1.02 -10.34 -1.98
CA GLN A 204 2.21 -9.78 -2.61
C GLN A 204 1.96 -9.54 -4.09
N HIS A 205 2.44 -8.39 -4.58
CA HIS A 205 2.59 -8.06 -5.99
C HIS A 205 4.04 -7.70 -6.25
N THR A 206 4.72 -8.45 -7.09
CA THR A 206 6.16 -8.33 -7.30
C THR A 206 6.48 -8.15 -8.77
N LEU A 207 7.22 -7.09 -9.09
CA LEU A 207 7.82 -6.82 -10.38
C LEU A 207 9.27 -7.30 -10.36
N TYR A 208 9.61 -8.17 -11.31
CA TYR A 208 10.96 -8.66 -11.53
C TYR A 208 11.48 -8.25 -12.90
N GLN A 209 12.80 -8.21 -13.01
CA GLN A 209 13.54 -8.24 -14.27
C GLN A 209 14.30 -9.56 -14.41
N LEU A 210 14.12 -10.23 -15.54
CA LEU A 210 14.90 -11.38 -15.94
C LEU A 210 16.25 -10.93 -16.49
N THR A 211 17.32 -11.21 -15.75
CA THR A 211 18.70 -10.92 -16.13
C THR A 211 19.49 -12.21 -16.10
N ASP A 212 20.07 -12.60 -17.25
CA ASP A 212 20.84 -13.85 -17.40
C ASP A 212 20.11 -15.11 -16.90
N GLY A 213 18.78 -15.16 -17.10
CA GLY A 213 17.93 -16.26 -16.66
C GLY A 213 17.57 -16.25 -15.17
N ASN A 214 18.00 -15.23 -14.41
CA ASN A 214 17.67 -15.06 -13.00
C ASN A 214 16.65 -13.94 -12.82
N GLU A 215 15.71 -14.13 -11.89
CA GLU A 215 14.77 -13.09 -11.48
C GLU A 215 15.46 -12.11 -10.52
N HIS A 216 15.52 -10.85 -10.91
CA HIS A 216 15.98 -9.74 -10.10
C HIS A 216 14.77 -8.93 -9.63
N LEU A 217 14.64 -8.75 -8.32
CA LEU A 217 13.54 -7.97 -7.73
C LEU A 217 13.71 -6.49 -8.09
N LEU A 218 12.69 -5.87 -8.65
CA LEU A 218 12.65 -4.42 -8.87
C LEU A 218 11.78 -3.71 -7.84
N GLU A 219 10.54 -4.20 -7.70
CA GLU A 219 9.59 -3.65 -6.74
C GLU A 219 8.67 -4.75 -6.22
N LYS A 220 8.31 -4.68 -4.94
CA LYS A 220 7.30 -5.55 -4.33
C LYS A 220 6.39 -4.71 -3.48
N ILE A 221 5.09 -4.93 -3.58
CA ILE A 221 4.10 -4.35 -2.66
C ILE A 221 3.45 -5.50 -1.91
N TYR A 222 3.22 -5.31 -0.61
CA TYR A 222 2.60 -6.34 0.21
C TYR A 222 1.70 -5.75 1.29
N PHE A 223 0.74 -6.55 1.72
CA PHE A 223 -0.04 -6.30 2.93
C PHE A 223 -0.52 -7.60 3.55
N GLN A 224 -0.80 -7.54 4.84
CA GLN A 224 -1.32 -8.65 5.62
C GLN A 224 -2.80 -8.44 5.93
N ALA A 225 -3.59 -9.48 5.71
CA ALA A 225 -5.01 -9.53 6.03
C ALA A 225 -5.27 -10.62 7.07
N ASN A 226 -6.00 -10.26 8.13
CA ASN A 226 -6.45 -11.18 9.17
C ASN A 226 -7.91 -11.66 8.95
N SER A 227 -8.57 -11.11 7.92
CA SER A 227 -9.96 -11.39 7.57
C SER A 227 -10.21 -11.08 6.10
N LEU A 228 -11.23 -11.73 5.54
CA LEU A 228 -11.63 -11.54 4.16
C LEU A 228 -12.14 -10.12 3.86
N ALA A 229 -12.72 -9.45 4.87
CA ALA A 229 -13.16 -8.06 4.76
C ALA A 229 -11.97 -7.11 4.58
N ILE A 230 -10.88 -7.31 5.32
CA ILE A 230 -9.65 -6.52 5.16
C ILE A 230 -9.01 -6.84 3.81
N LEU A 231 -8.92 -8.11 3.43
CA LEU A 231 -8.38 -8.51 2.13
C LEU A 231 -9.10 -7.75 1.01
N ARG A 232 -10.43 -7.69 1.01
CA ARG A 232 -11.25 -6.99 -0.01
C ARG A 232 -11.22 -5.47 0.04
N GLY A 233 -10.90 -4.89 1.19
CA GLY A 233 -10.94 -3.44 1.39
C GLY A 233 -9.70 -2.72 0.87
N ILE A 234 -8.61 -3.43 0.61
CA ILE A 234 -7.32 -2.80 0.31
C ILE A 234 -7.13 -2.69 -1.20
N MET A 235 -7.08 -1.45 -1.68
CA MET A 235 -6.61 -1.10 -3.01
C MET A 235 -5.27 -0.35 -2.90
N TYR A 236 -4.31 -0.73 -3.72
CA TYR A 236 -3.04 -0.02 -3.81
C TYR A 236 -2.61 0.16 -5.25
N GLY A 237 -1.69 1.08 -5.46
CA GLY A 237 -0.88 1.12 -6.65
C GLY A 237 0.53 1.58 -6.35
N ALA A 238 1.42 1.41 -7.32
CA ALA A 238 2.77 1.94 -7.30
C ALA A 238 3.15 2.42 -8.68
N ARG A 239 4.17 3.27 -8.70
CA ARG A 239 4.88 3.67 -9.90
C ARG A 239 6.35 3.36 -9.72
N TYR A 240 6.85 2.44 -10.53
CA TYR A 240 8.26 2.13 -10.62
C TYR A 240 8.86 2.77 -11.87
N VAL A 241 10.03 3.38 -11.74
CA VAL A 241 10.76 4.01 -12.84
C VAL A 241 12.10 3.31 -12.99
N HIS A 242 12.27 2.57 -14.08
CA HIS A 242 13.53 1.90 -14.40
C HIS A 242 14.57 2.91 -14.92
N GLU A 243 15.86 2.57 -14.84
CA GLU A 243 16.99 3.41 -15.27
C GLU A 243 16.92 3.90 -16.73
N ASN A 244 16.16 3.20 -17.58
CA ASN A 244 15.95 3.55 -18.99
C ASN A 244 14.72 4.44 -19.21
N ASN A 245 14.21 5.07 -18.15
CA ASN A 245 12.96 5.84 -18.13
C ASN A 245 11.72 5.01 -18.53
N VAL A 246 11.75 3.70 -18.30
CA VAL A 246 10.55 2.86 -18.46
C VAL A 246 9.71 2.97 -17.19
N VAL A 247 8.44 3.33 -17.33
CA VAL A 247 7.54 3.56 -16.20
C VAL A 247 6.52 2.42 -16.11
N PHE A 248 6.52 1.74 -14.97
CA PHE A 248 5.53 0.72 -14.64
C PHE A 248 4.53 1.30 -13.65
N ASP A 249 3.30 1.49 -14.10
CA ASP A 249 2.16 1.76 -13.23
C ASP A 249 1.50 0.45 -12.87
N MET A 250 1.40 0.18 -11.58
CA MET A 250 0.89 -1.07 -11.04
C MET A 250 -0.28 -0.76 -10.12
N VAL A 251 -1.43 -1.40 -10.32
CA VAL A 251 -2.61 -1.25 -9.47
C VAL A 251 -3.17 -2.62 -9.12
N PHE A 252 -3.50 -2.81 -7.85
CA PHE A 252 -4.16 -4.00 -7.37
C PHE A 252 -5.47 -3.63 -6.69
N HIS A 253 -6.50 -4.42 -6.97
CA HIS A 253 -7.70 -4.43 -6.17
C HIS A 253 -8.35 -5.83 -6.11
N PRO A 254 -8.65 -6.32 -4.90
CA PRO A 254 -9.48 -7.50 -4.70
C PRO A 254 -10.92 -7.13 -5.08
N THR A 255 -11.52 -7.90 -5.97
CA THR A 255 -12.89 -7.61 -6.42
C THR A 255 -13.87 -8.62 -5.90
N LYS A 256 -15.09 -8.14 -5.66
CA LYS A 256 -16.19 -9.01 -5.26
C LYS A 256 -17.51 -8.68 -5.95
N GLU A 257 -17.45 -8.27 -7.22
CA GLU A 257 -18.56 -7.64 -7.98
C GLU A 257 -18.63 -6.11 -7.75
N HIS A 258 -19.01 -5.37 -8.82
CA HIS A 258 -19.29 -3.91 -8.91
C HIS A 258 -18.37 -2.99 -9.74
N TYR A 259 -17.39 -3.49 -10.51
CA TYR A 259 -16.62 -2.63 -11.44
C TYR A 259 -16.49 -3.14 -12.89
N LEU A 260 -17.39 -4.01 -13.32
CA LEU A 260 -17.60 -4.31 -14.74
C LEU A 260 -19.07 -4.07 -15.10
#